data_AF-F7CDA9-F1
#
_entry.id   AF-F7CDA9-F1
#
_cell.length_a   1.000
_cell.length_b   1.000
_cell.length_c   1.000
_cell.angle_alpha   90.00
_cell.angle_beta   90.00
_cell.angle_gamma   90.00
#
_symmetry.space_group_name_H-M   'P 1'
#
loop_
_entity.id
_entity.type
_entity.pdbx_description
1 polymer ?
#
loop_
_entity_poly.entity_id
_entity_poly.type
_entity_poly.pdbx_seq_one_letter_code
_entity_poly.pdbx_strand_id
1 'polypeptide(L)'
;MFAFTTSSRRQFGPKAKEEVKIIEHQTQYLRLMPHLATTLALTFTSRYAGDLLDEDIFHEKDLANSRSLQALVAGLKAYSTWENITCLQDCRECTGGMGYMMENRISGLKCDSDVFVTFEGDNVVMLQVVVRELLAQYTKQYEERPLFGLLRNWTESVSDNLRTSFLAFNMDAIGNLTFLLKAVSFRERVLQRGLAARIYYKVMTKKEDIFSAWNSCLHHVASLSLAHIHRVTLEQFSLAVGSCPVREDQTLLMKFCLLYGTKLVFQERAWYLEHKYLTPASSVQIRSQLLNLCDSVKEDALKVISAFNIPHSSIHAPIAGIPNPRAAWAFYPPPQPQEQSKSAGKGMDHQRPKFGAKL
;
A
#
# COMPACT_ATOMS: atom_id res chain seq x y z
N MET A 1 -0.90 -17.20 -2.76
CA MET A 1 -0.97 -17.66 -4.16
C MET A 1 0.30 -17.30 -4.93
N PHE A 2 0.66 -16.02 -4.99
CA PHE A 2 1.78 -15.47 -5.77
C PHE A 2 3.20 -15.99 -5.41
N ALA A 3 3.54 -16.06 -4.13
CA ALA A 3 4.90 -16.38 -3.67
C ALA A 3 5.42 -17.73 -4.18
N PHE A 4 4.55 -18.74 -4.16
CA PHE A 4 4.87 -20.10 -4.58
C PHE A 4 5.20 -20.16 -6.07
N THR A 5 4.47 -19.40 -6.90
CA THR A 5 4.63 -19.37 -8.36
C THR A 5 5.95 -18.76 -8.78
N THR A 6 6.38 -17.69 -8.12
CA THR A 6 7.60 -16.97 -8.46
C THR A 6 8.84 -17.64 -7.89
N SER A 7 8.68 -18.37 -6.79
CA SER A 7 9.73 -19.20 -6.22
C SER A 7 9.92 -20.53 -6.95
N SER A 8 8.91 -21.02 -7.67
CA SER A 8 8.98 -22.28 -8.42
C SER A 8 9.24 -22.09 -9.92
N ARG A 9 8.70 -21.03 -10.54
CA ARG A 9 8.88 -20.74 -11.96
C ARG A 9 10.29 -20.26 -12.26
N ARG A 10 10.91 -20.87 -13.26
CA ARG A 10 12.20 -20.46 -13.82
C ARG A 10 12.01 -19.98 -15.26
N GLN A 11 12.74 -18.94 -15.63
CA GLN A 11 12.77 -18.39 -16.98
C GLN A 11 13.98 -17.46 -17.12
N PHE A 12 14.65 -17.52 -18.27
CA PHE A 12 15.87 -16.75 -18.57
C PHE A 12 17.02 -17.07 -17.60
N GLY A 13 18.21 -16.53 -17.89
CA GLY A 13 19.40 -16.74 -17.07
C GLY A 13 20.68 -16.71 -17.90
N PRO A 14 21.85 -16.80 -17.23
CA PRO A 14 23.12 -16.90 -17.93
C PRO A 14 23.14 -18.09 -18.89
N LYS A 15 23.72 -17.89 -20.09
CA LYS A 15 23.91 -18.98 -21.05
C LYS A 15 24.70 -20.11 -20.38
N ALA A 16 24.30 -21.36 -20.65
CA ALA A 16 24.89 -22.58 -20.08
C ALA A 16 24.70 -22.81 -18.56
N LYS A 17 23.79 -22.08 -17.90
CA LYS A 17 23.32 -22.41 -16.54
C LYS A 17 21.83 -22.78 -16.57
N GLU A 18 21.33 -23.39 -15.49
CA GLU A 18 19.89 -23.54 -15.30
C GLU A 18 19.19 -22.18 -15.34
N GLU A 19 17.95 -22.19 -15.82
CA GLU A 19 17.11 -21.01 -15.77
C GLU A 19 16.93 -20.53 -14.32
N VAL A 20 16.95 -19.22 -14.16
CA VAL A 20 16.85 -18.54 -12.87
C VAL A 20 15.39 -18.46 -12.47
N LYS A 21 15.10 -18.58 -11.17
CA LYS A 21 13.75 -18.38 -10.63
C LYS A 21 13.26 -16.97 -10.96
N ILE A 22 11.98 -16.82 -11.31
CA ILE A 22 11.44 -15.53 -11.72
C ILE A 22 11.53 -14.49 -10.60
N ILE A 23 11.41 -14.92 -9.33
CA ILE A 23 11.54 -14.01 -8.18
C ILE A 23 12.92 -13.35 -8.09
N GLU A 24 13.97 -13.91 -8.69
CA GLU A 24 15.30 -13.29 -8.71
C GLU A 24 15.42 -12.13 -9.68
N HIS A 25 14.50 -12.02 -10.64
CA HIS A 25 14.49 -10.88 -11.55
C HIS A 25 14.03 -9.63 -10.81
N GLN A 26 14.82 -8.57 -10.92
CA GLN A 26 14.54 -7.31 -10.22
C GLN A 26 13.15 -6.77 -10.49
N THR A 27 12.71 -6.82 -11.74
CA THR A 27 11.38 -6.38 -12.15
C THR A 27 10.26 -7.11 -11.40
N GLN A 28 10.48 -8.34 -10.95
CA GLN A 28 9.49 -9.12 -10.22
C GLN A 28 9.33 -8.60 -8.80
N TYR A 29 10.40 -8.64 -7.98
CA TYR A 29 10.28 -8.21 -6.59
C TYR A 29 9.96 -6.71 -6.45
N LEU A 30 10.38 -5.87 -7.41
CA LEU A 30 10.04 -4.44 -7.40
C LEU A 30 8.54 -4.17 -7.57
N ARG A 31 7.82 -5.03 -8.29
CA ARG A 31 6.36 -4.90 -8.45
C ARG A 31 5.61 -5.43 -7.23
N LEU A 32 6.13 -6.47 -6.57
CA LEU A 32 5.32 -7.30 -5.67
C LEU A 32 5.63 -7.08 -4.19
N MET A 33 6.88 -6.81 -3.85
CA MET A 33 7.26 -6.57 -2.45
C MET A 33 6.59 -5.32 -1.86
N PRO A 34 6.40 -4.20 -2.60
CA PRO A 34 5.64 -3.07 -2.11
C PRO A 34 4.17 -3.41 -1.81
N HIS A 35 3.55 -4.32 -2.57
CA HIS A 35 2.19 -4.79 -2.29
C HIS A 35 2.13 -5.58 -0.99
N LEU A 36 3.08 -6.50 -0.78
CA LEU A 36 3.14 -7.26 0.47
C LEU A 36 3.33 -6.35 1.71
N ALA A 37 4.21 -5.34 1.59
CA ALA A 37 4.38 -4.33 2.62
C ALA A 37 3.09 -3.53 2.90
N THR A 38 2.36 -3.18 1.83
CA THR A 38 1.08 -2.48 1.93
C THR A 38 0.00 -3.33 2.59
N THR A 39 -0.10 -4.62 2.24
CA THR A 39 -1.03 -5.56 2.88
C THR A 39 -0.79 -5.67 4.39
N LEU A 40 0.48 -5.74 4.82
CA LEU A 40 0.82 -5.74 6.24
C LEU A 40 0.40 -4.44 6.93
N ALA A 41 0.74 -3.29 6.33
CA ALA A 41 0.41 -1.98 6.88
C ALA A 41 -1.12 -1.80 7.02
N LEU A 42 -1.88 -2.17 6.00
CA LEU A 42 -3.34 -2.18 6.02
C LEU A 42 -3.89 -3.16 7.06
N THR A 43 -3.29 -4.35 7.23
CA THR A 43 -3.73 -5.32 8.24
C THR A 43 -3.66 -4.73 9.65
N PHE A 44 -2.55 -4.09 10.02
CA PHE A 44 -2.41 -3.46 11.33
C PHE A 44 -3.34 -2.27 11.51
N THR A 45 -3.54 -1.48 10.45
CA THR A 45 -4.40 -0.29 10.51
C THR A 45 -5.88 -0.67 10.58
N SER A 46 -6.30 -1.74 9.89
CA SER A 46 -7.65 -2.28 10.00
C SER A 46 -7.92 -2.88 11.38
N ARG A 47 -6.92 -3.52 12.01
CA ARG A 47 -7.03 -3.98 13.41
C ARG A 47 -7.23 -2.81 14.36
N TYR A 48 -6.42 -1.77 14.23
CA TYR A 48 -6.59 -0.53 15.00
C TYR A 48 -8.00 0.08 14.82
N ALA A 49 -8.53 0.12 13.60
CA ALA A 49 -9.90 0.58 13.36
C ALA A 49 -10.95 -0.33 14.04
N GLY A 50 -10.71 -1.64 14.09
CA GLY A 50 -11.53 -2.60 14.83
C GLY A 50 -11.48 -2.36 16.34
N ASP A 51 -10.30 -2.13 16.90
CA ASP A 51 -10.13 -1.84 18.33
C ASP A 51 -10.88 -0.56 18.73
N LEU A 52 -10.82 0.50 17.90
CA LEU A 52 -11.61 1.72 18.10
C LEU A 52 -13.12 1.48 18.04
N LEU A 53 -13.57 0.61 17.13
CA LEU A 53 -14.98 0.24 17.03
C LEU A 53 -15.43 -0.52 18.29
N ASP A 54 -14.63 -1.46 18.76
CA ASP A 54 -14.91 -2.23 19.97
C ASP A 54 -14.95 -1.32 21.21
N GLU A 55 -14.03 -0.36 21.34
CA GLU A 55 -14.06 0.64 22.40
C GLU A 55 -15.33 1.51 22.37
N ASP A 56 -15.73 1.98 21.18
CA ASP A 56 -16.93 2.80 21.03
C ASP A 56 -18.19 2.01 21.37
N ILE A 57 -18.28 0.74 20.94
CA ILE A 57 -19.39 -0.17 21.30
C ILE A 57 -19.41 -0.44 22.81
N PHE A 58 -18.25 -0.74 23.40
CA PHE A 58 -18.14 -1.02 24.83
C PHE A 58 -18.57 0.15 25.70
N HIS A 59 -18.30 1.38 25.26
CA HIS A 59 -18.74 2.61 25.93
C HIS A 59 -20.15 3.07 25.55
N GLU A 60 -20.94 2.24 24.86
CA GLU A 60 -22.29 2.56 24.38
C GLU A 60 -22.36 3.90 23.62
N LYS A 61 -21.28 4.26 22.93
CA LYS A 61 -21.27 5.47 22.11
C LYS A 61 -22.12 5.22 20.88
N ASP A 62 -22.91 6.23 20.51
CA ASP A 62 -23.60 6.21 19.24
C ASP A 62 -22.57 6.25 18.10
N LEU A 63 -22.45 5.14 17.36
CA LEU A 63 -21.52 5.00 16.23
C LEU A 63 -21.80 6.04 15.14
N ALA A 64 -23.03 6.55 15.02
CA ALA A 64 -23.36 7.65 14.12
C ALA A 64 -22.61 8.95 14.48
N ASN A 65 -22.20 9.09 15.75
CA ASN A 65 -21.46 10.24 16.25
C ASN A 65 -19.93 10.04 16.27
N SER A 66 -19.42 8.83 16.00
CA SER A 66 -17.97 8.57 15.93
C SER A 66 -17.38 9.02 14.59
N ARG A 67 -17.35 10.33 14.37
CA ARG A 67 -16.92 10.93 13.08
C ARG A 67 -15.48 10.59 12.72
N SER A 68 -14.59 10.52 13.71
CA SER A 68 -13.19 10.17 13.49
C SER A 68 -13.03 8.71 13.05
N LEU A 69 -13.79 7.78 13.63
CA LEU A 69 -13.83 6.38 13.19
C LEU A 69 -14.44 6.25 11.79
N GLN A 70 -15.55 6.94 11.52
CA GLN A 70 -16.17 6.96 10.19
C GLN A 70 -15.21 7.49 9.11
N ALA A 71 -14.48 8.57 9.40
CA ALA A 71 -13.44 9.09 8.52
C ALA A 71 -12.33 8.07 8.27
N LEU A 72 -11.82 7.43 9.32
CA LEU A 72 -10.79 6.39 9.19
C LEU A 72 -11.27 5.23 8.32
N VAL A 73 -12.44 4.68 8.60
CA VAL A 73 -13.01 3.54 7.85
C VAL A 73 -13.29 3.91 6.40
N ALA A 74 -13.86 5.09 6.13
CA ALA A 74 -14.11 5.58 4.77
C ALA A 74 -12.81 5.70 3.96
N GLY A 75 -11.75 6.24 4.58
CA GLY A 75 -10.45 6.36 3.95
C GLY A 75 -9.73 5.02 3.77
N LEU A 76 -9.81 4.12 4.76
CA LEU A 76 -9.28 2.76 4.65
C LEU A 76 -10.00 1.97 3.56
N LYS A 77 -11.32 2.08 3.46
CA LYS A 77 -12.11 1.48 2.39
C LYS A 77 -11.61 1.94 1.03
N ALA A 78 -11.47 3.24 0.82
CA ALA A 78 -10.97 3.78 -0.46
C ALA A 78 -9.54 3.30 -0.76
N TYR A 79 -8.63 3.43 0.20
CA TYR A 79 -7.22 3.11 0.02
C TYR A 79 -6.95 1.61 -0.20
N SER A 80 -7.49 0.76 0.69
CA SER A 80 -7.29 -0.69 0.64
C SER A 80 -7.87 -1.31 -0.63
N THR A 81 -9.03 -0.83 -1.10
CA THR A 81 -9.66 -1.40 -2.29
C THR A 81 -8.91 -1.02 -3.56
N TRP A 82 -8.41 0.22 -3.68
CA TRP A 82 -7.52 0.59 -4.79
C TRP A 82 -6.21 -0.22 -4.79
N GLU A 83 -5.55 -0.36 -3.64
CA GLU A 83 -4.33 -1.17 -3.52
C GLU A 83 -4.61 -2.66 -3.83
N ASN A 84 -5.76 -3.20 -3.42
CA ASN A 84 -6.14 -4.58 -3.75
C ASN A 84 -6.28 -4.80 -5.26
N ILE A 85 -6.94 -3.88 -5.97
CA ILE A 85 -7.10 -3.98 -7.43
C ILE A 85 -5.75 -3.92 -8.15
N THR A 86 -4.88 -2.98 -7.78
CA THR A 86 -3.54 -2.89 -8.36
C THR A 86 -2.71 -4.13 -8.03
N CYS A 87 -2.76 -4.61 -6.79
CA CYS A 87 -2.05 -5.83 -6.36
C CYS A 87 -2.49 -7.06 -7.16
N LEU A 88 -3.80 -7.27 -7.33
CA LEU A 88 -4.32 -8.40 -8.12
C LEU A 88 -3.91 -8.32 -9.59
N GLN A 89 -3.92 -7.12 -10.16
CA GLN A 89 -3.47 -6.90 -11.53
C GLN A 89 -1.97 -7.20 -11.69
N ASP A 90 -1.14 -6.68 -10.79
CA ASP A 90 0.31 -6.97 -10.79
C ASP A 90 0.58 -8.46 -10.58
N CYS A 91 -0.12 -9.12 -9.64
CA CYS A 91 -0.01 -10.57 -9.43
C CYS A 91 -0.35 -11.37 -10.70
N ARG A 92 -1.41 -10.96 -11.42
CA ARG A 92 -1.82 -11.60 -12.68
C ARG A 92 -0.76 -11.46 -13.77
N GLU A 93 -0.22 -10.27 -13.96
CA GLU A 93 0.81 -10.02 -14.97
C GLU A 93 2.14 -10.71 -14.62
N CYS A 94 2.53 -10.66 -13.35
CA CYS A 94 3.74 -11.28 -12.84
C CYS A 94 3.70 -12.82 -12.86
N THR A 95 2.52 -13.43 -12.97
CA THR A 95 2.35 -14.88 -13.17
C THR A 95 2.27 -15.28 -14.65
N GLY A 96 2.42 -14.32 -15.56
CA GLY A 96 2.41 -14.54 -17.02
C GLY A 96 1.11 -15.16 -17.51
N GLY A 97 1.19 -15.99 -18.56
CA GLY A 97 0.01 -16.65 -19.14
C GLY A 97 -0.76 -17.51 -18.14
N MET A 98 -0.10 -18.07 -17.12
CA MET A 98 -0.78 -18.85 -16.08
C MET A 98 -1.70 -18.00 -15.20
N GLY A 99 -1.38 -16.72 -15.00
CA GLY A 99 -2.25 -15.78 -14.28
C GLY A 99 -3.55 -15.49 -15.01
N TYR A 100 -3.58 -15.67 -16.34
CA TYR A 100 -4.79 -15.48 -17.15
C TYR A 100 -5.81 -16.61 -16.94
N MET A 101 -5.32 -17.84 -16.73
CA MET A 101 -6.13 -19.05 -16.66
C MET A 101 -7.06 -19.02 -15.43
N MET A 102 -8.36 -19.25 -15.66
CA MET A 102 -9.39 -19.15 -14.61
C MET A 102 -9.16 -20.16 -13.48
N GLU A 103 -8.53 -21.29 -13.79
CA GLU A 103 -8.18 -22.35 -12.84
C GLU A 103 -7.20 -21.87 -11.76
N ASN A 104 -6.41 -20.84 -12.05
CA ASN A 104 -5.51 -20.21 -11.08
C ASN A 104 -6.17 -19.08 -10.29
N ARG A 105 -7.47 -18.85 -10.50
CA ARG A 105 -8.37 -18.02 -9.70
C ARG A 105 -8.03 -16.53 -9.56
N ILE A 106 -6.87 -16.04 -10.03
CA ILE A 106 -6.53 -14.61 -9.97
C ILE A 106 -7.55 -13.78 -10.76
N SER A 107 -7.93 -14.22 -11.97
CA SER A 107 -8.95 -13.55 -12.79
C SER A 107 -10.31 -13.49 -12.10
N GLY A 108 -10.74 -14.59 -11.45
CA GLY A 108 -12.00 -14.63 -10.69
C GLY A 108 -11.95 -13.72 -9.47
N LEU A 109 -10.90 -13.81 -8.65
CA LEU A 109 -10.70 -12.96 -7.47
C LEU A 109 -10.68 -11.47 -7.83
N LYS A 110 -10.08 -11.11 -8.96
CA LYS A 110 -10.11 -9.74 -9.46
C LYS A 110 -11.54 -9.30 -9.81
N CYS A 111 -12.28 -10.12 -10.54
CA CYS A 111 -13.66 -9.81 -10.89
C CYS A 111 -14.54 -9.63 -9.65
N ASP A 112 -14.36 -10.49 -8.64
CA ASP A 112 -15.11 -10.43 -7.37
C ASP A 112 -14.70 -9.20 -6.53
N SER A 113 -13.44 -8.76 -6.65
CA SER A 113 -12.92 -7.63 -5.87
C SER A 113 -13.26 -6.26 -6.46
N ASP A 114 -13.51 -6.18 -7.76
CA ASP A 114 -13.77 -4.92 -8.46
C ASP A 114 -15.03 -4.20 -7.90
N VAL A 115 -15.98 -4.91 -7.28
CA VAL A 115 -17.17 -4.30 -6.65
C VAL A 115 -16.82 -3.44 -5.42
N PHE A 116 -15.74 -3.74 -4.70
CA PHE A 116 -15.43 -3.04 -3.45
C PHE A 116 -15.00 -1.58 -3.67
N VAL A 117 -14.61 -1.20 -4.88
CA VAL A 117 -14.31 0.21 -5.19
C VAL A 117 -15.58 1.06 -5.37
N THR A 118 -16.76 0.42 -5.50
CA THR A 118 -18.04 1.09 -5.80
C THR A 118 -19.08 0.96 -4.68
N PHE A 119 -19.22 -0.21 -4.07
CA PHE A 119 -20.16 -0.41 -2.97
C PHE A 119 -19.71 0.30 -1.70
N GLU A 120 -20.68 0.58 -0.80
CA GLU A 120 -20.50 1.40 0.41
C GLU A 120 -20.07 2.86 0.13
N GLY A 121 -20.09 3.27 -1.15
CA GLY A 121 -19.80 4.60 -1.63
C GLY A 121 -18.56 4.64 -2.54
N ASP A 122 -18.63 5.41 -3.63
CA ASP A 122 -17.47 5.65 -4.51
C ASP A 122 -16.25 6.09 -3.69
N ASN A 123 -15.11 5.45 -3.93
CA ASN A 123 -13.86 5.74 -3.23
C ASN A 123 -13.51 7.24 -3.20
N VAL A 124 -13.67 8.00 -4.29
CA VAL A 124 -13.38 9.44 -4.33
C VAL A 124 -14.38 10.23 -3.48
N VAL A 125 -15.64 9.79 -3.42
CA VAL A 125 -16.66 10.39 -2.54
C VAL A 125 -16.32 10.12 -1.08
N MET A 126 -15.86 8.90 -0.75
CA MET A 126 -15.42 8.53 0.60
C MET A 126 -14.24 9.39 1.09
N LEU A 127 -13.31 9.76 0.20
CA LEU A 127 -12.22 10.69 0.55
C LEU A 127 -12.72 12.06 1.03
N GLN A 128 -13.91 12.50 0.61
CA GLN A 128 -14.49 13.74 1.11
C GLN A 128 -14.93 13.64 2.58
N VAL A 129 -15.40 12.47 3.01
CA VAL A 129 -15.79 12.21 4.41
C VAL A 129 -14.59 12.42 5.32
N VAL A 130 -13.42 11.88 4.93
CA VAL A 130 -12.15 12.03 5.65
C VAL A 130 -11.82 13.51 5.86
N VAL A 131 -11.80 14.29 4.78
CA VAL A 131 -11.34 15.69 4.86
C VAL A 131 -12.33 16.58 5.61
N ARG A 132 -13.63 16.32 5.52
CA ARG A 132 -14.63 17.07 6.30
C ARG A 132 -14.35 16.93 7.80
N GLU A 133 -14.03 15.72 8.25
CA GLU A 133 -13.65 15.48 9.63
C GLU A 133 -12.32 16.16 9.98
N LEU A 134 -11.29 16.04 9.13
CA LEU A 134 -9.99 16.69 9.37
C LEU A 134 -10.09 18.22 9.47
N LEU A 135 -10.94 18.85 8.66
CA LEU A 135 -11.16 20.29 8.73
C LEU A 135 -12.00 20.67 9.95
N ALA A 136 -12.97 19.85 10.36
CA ALA A 136 -13.72 20.08 11.60
C ALA A 136 -12.81 20.04 12.83
N GLN A 137 -11.93 19.04 12.91
CA GLN A 137 -10.91 18.93 13.97
C GLN A 137 -9.94 20.12 13.96
N TYR A 138 -9.50 20.53 12.76
CA TYR A 138 -8.65 21.71 12.60
C TYR A 138 -9.32 22.97 13.13
N THR A 139 -10.58 23.24 12.75
CA THR A 139 -11.31 24.41 13.26
C THR A 139 -11.47 24.38 14.77
N LYS A 140 -11.85 23.24 15.36
CA LYS A 140 -11.98 23.08 16.82
C LYS A 140 -10.68 23.41 17.55
N GLN A 141 -9.54 22.92 17.04
CA GLN A 141 -8.22 23.21 17.63
C GLN A 141 -7.86 24.71 17.59
N TYR A 142 -8.36 25.44 16.58
CA TYR A 142 -8.17 26.89 16.47
C TYR A 142 -9.14 27.69 17.33
N GLU A 143 -10.39 27.24 17.49
CA GLU A 143 -11.37 27.87 18.39
C GLU A 143 -10.98 27.72 19.86
N GLU A 144 -10.46 26.56 20.26
CA GLU A 144 -9.93 26.31 21.62
C GLU A 144 -8.61 27.05 21.91
N ARG A 145 -7.99 27.69 20.92
CA ARG A 145 -6.79 28.53 21.07
C ARG A 145 -7.05 29.96 20.54
N PRO A 146 -7.64 30.86 21.35
CA PRO A 146 -8.02 32.19 20.89
C PRO A 146 -6.81 33.04 20.44
N LEU A 147 -6.73 33.27 19.13
CA LEU A 147 -6.57 34.58 18.44
C LEU A 147 -5.51 35.64 18.86
N PHE A 148 -4.42 35.34 19.56
CA PHE A 148 -3.33 36.33 19.78
C PHE A 148 -1.92 35.97 19.26
N GLY A 149 -1.78 34.96 18.39
CA GLY A 149 -0.46 34.50 17.91
C GLY A 149 -0.19 34.52 16.40
N LEU A 150 -1.16 34.77 15.53
CA LEU A 150 -1.09 34.22 14.16
C LEU A 150 -0.84 35.19 13.00
N LEU A 151 -0.81 36.52 13.20
CA LEU A 151 -0.35 37.43 12.11
C LEU A 151 1.18 37.63 12.12
N ARG A 152 1.82 37.59 13.30
CA ARG A 152 3.28 37.71 13.44
C ARG A 152 4.03 36.39 13.16
N ASN A 153 3.37 35.25 13.40
CA ASN A 153 3.93 33.94 13.11
C ASN A 153 3.71 33.49 11.65
N TRP A 154 3.03 34.27 10.80
CA TRP A 154 2.66 33.81 9.46
C TRP A 154 3.81 33.88 8.44
N THR A 155 4.61 34.95 8.49
CA THR A 155 5.81 35.11 7.64
C THR A 155 7.06 34.54 8.30
N GLU A 156 7.22 34.72 9.61
CA GLU A 156 8.39 34.23 10.35
C GLU A 156 8.31 32.72 10.60
N SER A 157 7.15 32.15 10.94
CA SER A 157 7.05 30.71 11.29
C SER A 157 6.95 29.78 10.07
N VAL A 158 6.60 30.28 8.88
CA VAL A 158 6.72 29.49 7.63
C VAL A 158 8.19 29.43 7.21
N SER A 159 8.92 30.55 7.24
CA SER A 159 10.37 30.59 7.06
C SER A 159 11.10 29.74 8.10
N ASP A 160 10.81 29.97 9.38
CA ASP A 160 11.56 29.40 10.49
C ASP A 160 11.14 27.99 10.85
N ASN A 161 9.88 27.55 10.71
CA ASN A 161 9.57 26.11 10.84
C ASN A 161 10.02 25.31 9.62
N LEU A 162 9.96 25.87 8.39
CA LEU A 162 10.55 25.17 7.25
C LEU A 162 12.08 25.10 7.40
N ARG A 163 12.75 26.16 7.88
CA ARG A 163 14.19 26.16 8.15
C ARG A 163 14.59 25.30 9.35
N THR A 164 13.90 25.36 10.47
CA THR A 164 14.22 24.53 11.67
C THR A 164 13.84 23.07 11.46
N SER A 165 12.75 22.78 10.75
CA SER A 165 12.46 21.40 10.35
C SER A 165 13.51 20.92 9.35
N PHE A 166 13.92 21.73 8.36
CA PHE A 166 15.04 21.43 7.44
C PHE A 166 16.38 21.21 8.15
N LEU A 167 16.70 21.98 9.20
CA LEU A 167 17.90 21.80 10.02
C LEU A 167 17.80 20.58 10.93
N ALA A 168 16.62 20.26 11.47
CA ALA A 168 16.38 19.02 12.22
C ALA A 168 16.37 17.77 11.31
N PHE A 169 16.00 17.93 10.02
CA PHE A 169 16.10 16.87 9.01
C PHE A 169 17.54 16.47 8.68
N ASN A 170 18.49 17.39 8.84
CA ASN A 170 19.92 17.10 8.66
C ASN A 170 20.49 16.15 9.73
N MET A 171 19.77 15.89 10.84
CA MET A 171 20.22 14.98 11.89
C MET A 171 19.71 13.53 11.69
N ASP A 172 18.57 13.33 11.04
CA ASP A 172 18.04 11.98 10.79
C ASP A 172 18.66 11.38 9.52
N ALA A 173 19.12 10.14 9.61
CA ALA A 173 19.58 9.41 8.42
C ALA A 173 18.42 9.24 7.42
N ILE A 174 18.57 9.80 6.22
CA ILE A 174 17.56 9.74 5.15
C ILE A 174 17.10 8.29 4.96
N GLY A 175 15.78 8.10 4.95
CA GLY A 175 15.13 6.79 4.76
C GLY A 175 15.05 5.89 5.99
N ASN A 176 15.51 6.36 7.16
CA ASN A 176 15.13 5.71 8.42
C ASN A 176 13.64 5.92 8.73
N LEU A 177 13.10 5.14 9.66
CA LEU A 177 11.67 5.18 9.98
C LEU A 177 11.21 6.56 10.47
N THR A 178 12.01 7.22 11.31
CA THR A 178 11.72 8.57 11.82
C THR A 178 11.59 9.60 10.69
N PHE A 179 12.50 9.55 9.72
CA PHE A 179 12.46 10.41 8.53
C PHE A 179 11.19 10.17 7.71
N LEU A 180 10.82 8.90 7.49
CA LEU A 180 9.63 8.53 6.72
C LEU A 180 8.34 8.99 7.42
N LEU A 181 8.23 8.78 8.74
CA LEU A 181 7.10 9.24 9.55
C LEU A 181 6.97 10.78 9.53
N LYS A 182 8.09 11.49 9.65
CA LYS A 182 8.12 12.95 9.52
C LYS A 182 7.73 13.40 8.11
N ALA A 183 8.11 12.67 7.07
CA ALA A 183 7.79 13.00 5.68
C ALA A 183 6.29 12.93 5.40
N VAL A 184 5.64 11.81 5.75
CA VAL A 184 4.19 11.65 5.56
C VAL A 184 3.41 12.64 6.42
N SER A 185 3.89 12.92 7.65
CA SER A 185 3.30 13.94 8.53
C SER A 185 3.46 15.35 7.99
N PHE A 186 4.60 15.66 7.37
CA PHE A 186 4.83 16.95 6.71
C PHE A 186 3.85 17.13 5.55
N ARG A 187 3.70 16.11 4.70
CA ARG A 187 2.81 16.15 3.53
C ARG A 187 1.37 16.44 3.92
N GLU A 188 0.81 15.71 4.88
CA GLU A 188 -0.55 15.95 5.36
C GLU A 188 -0.71 17.37 5.89
N ARG A 189 0.22 17.83 6.75
CA ARG A 189 0.13 19.16 7.39
C ARG A 189 0.15 20.29 6.38
N VAL A 190 0.98 20.19 5.34
CA VAL A 190 1.07 21.17 4.26
C VAL A 190 -0.21 21.17 3.43
N LEU A 191 -0.72 20.00 3.05
CA LEU A 191 -1.97 19.87 2.29
C LEU A 191 -3.17 20.40 3.10
N GLN A 192 -3.26 20.08 4.39
CA GLN A 192 -4.36 20.54 5.26
C GLN A 192 -4.39 22.06 5.36
N ARG A 193 -3.24 22.69 5.63
CA ARG A 193 -3.12 24.16 5.69
C ARG A 193 -3.40 24.80 4.34
N GLY A 194 -2.85 24.25 3.26
CA GLY A 194 -3.07 24.75 1.91
C GLY A 194 -4.54 24.68 1.50
N LEU A 195 -5.24 23.60 1.86
CA LEU A 195 -6.66 23.43 1.57
C LEU A 195 -7.50 24.43 2.35
N ALA A 196 -7.27 24.54 3.67
CA ALA A 196 -7.98 25.50 4.51
C ALA A 196 -7.81 26.95 4.00
N ALA A 197 -6.57 27.35 3.67
CA ALA A 197 -6.29 28.67 3.11
C ALA A 197 -6.97 28.89 1.75
N ARG A 198 -6.97 27.88 0.87
CA ARG A 198 -7.61 27.97 -0.45
C ARG A 198 -9.13 28.09 -0.36
N ILE A 199 -9.77 27.32 0.52
CA ILE A 199 -11.22 27.42 0.79
C ILE A 199 -11.53 28.80 1.38
N TYR A 200 -10.78 29.22 2.40
CA TYR A 200 -10.97 30.54 3.03
C TYR A 200 -10.88 31.68 2.02
N TYR A 201 -9.84 31.70 1.18
CA TYR A 201 -9.66 32.73 0.14
C TYR A 201 -10.85 32.76 -0.84
N LYS A 202 -11.34 31.59 -1.28
CA LYS A 202 -12.47 31.51 -2.21
C LYS A 202 -13.78 32.03 -1.61
N VAL A 203 -14.07 31.64 -0.37
CA VAL A 203 -15.31 32.05 0.31
C VAL A 203 -15.23 33.52 0.73
N MET A 204 -14.13 33.93 1.37
CA MET A 204 -14.03 35.25 2.00
C MET A 204 -13.62 36.35 1.02
N THR A 205 -12.67 36.07 0.13
CA THR A 205 -12.13 37.06 -0.82
C THR A 205 -12.89 37.03 -2.15
N LYS A 206 -13.09 35.84 -2.74
CA LYS A 206 -13.81 35.73 -4.03
C LYS A 206 -15.34 35.70 -3.90
N LYS A 207 -15.87 35.63 -2.67
CA LYS A 207 -17.32 35.57 -2.40
C LYS A 207 -18.02 34.41 -3.12
N GLU A 208 -17.28 33.33 -3.39
CA GLU A 208 -17.86 32.09 -3.90
C GLU A 208 -18.72 31.45 -2.79
N ASP A 209 -19.83 30.80 -3.16
CA ASP A 209 -20.57 29.98 -2.20
C ASP A 209 -19.73 28.77 -1.77
N ILE A 210 -20.04 28.22 -0.58
CA ILE A 210 -19.25 27.14 0.02
C ILE A 210 -19.21 25.90 -0.87
N PHE A 211 -20.30 25.58 -1.56
CA PHE A 211 -20.37 24.41 -2.42
C PHE A 211 -19.44 24.57 -3.63
N SER A 212 -19.50 25.70 -4.33
CA SER A 212 -18.62 25.99 -5.47
C SER A 212 -17.15 26.05 -5.04
N ALA A 213 -16.85 26.68 -3.90
CA ALA A 213 -15.51 26.74 -3.35
C ALA A 213 -14.96 25.35 -3.04
N TRP A 214 -15.75 24.49 -2.39
CA TRP A 214 -15.41 23.09 -2.09
C TRP A 214 -15.20 22.27 -3.37
N ASN A 215 -16.15 22.36 -4.31
CA ASN A 215 -16.13 21.60 -5.56
C ASN A 215 -14.86 21.90 -6.38
N SER A 216 -14.45 23.17 -6.45
CA SER A 216 -13.21 23.60 -7.12
C SER A 216 -11.92 23.18 -6.40
N CYS A 217 -12.02 22.59 -5.21
CA CYS A 217 -10.91 22.09 -4.40
C CYS A 217 -10.90 20.56 -4.27
N LEU A 218 -11.81 19.82 -4.91
CA LEU A 218 -11.95 18.37 -4.74
C LEU A 218 -10.68 17.57 -5.05
N HIS A 219 -9.86 18.02 -6.01
CA HIS A 219 -8.55 17.42 -6.26
C HIS A 219 -7.65 17.49 -5.01
N HIS A 220 -7.58 18.66 -4.37
CA HIS A 220 -6.79 18.87 -3.16
C HIS A 220 -7.38 18.08 -1.97
N VAL A 221 -8.71 18.02 -1.87
CA VAL A 221 -9.42 17.17 -0.90
C VAL A 221 -8.99 15.71 -1.05
N ALA A 222 -9.01 15.15 -2.26
CA ALA A 222 -8.57 13.77 -2.49
C ALA A 222 -7.10 13.56 -2.10
N SER A 223 -6.20 14.47 -2.47
CA SER A 223 -4.77 14.38 -2.12
C SER A 223 -4.54 14.43 -0.60
N LEU A 224 -5.22 15.32 0.12
CA LEU A 224 -5.14 15.44 1.57
C LEU A 224 -5.69 14.18 2.26
N SER A 225 -6.84 13.69 1.81
CA SER A 225 -7.44 12.47 2.35
C SER A 225 -6.49 11.28 2.27
N LEU A 226 -5.88 11.05 1.11
CA LEU A 226 -4.91 9.97 0.95
C LEU A 226 -3.65 10.22 1.77
N ALA A 227 -3.16 11.46 1.86
CA ALA A 227 -2.03 11.80 2.72
C ALA A 227 -2.29 11.43 4.18
N HIS A 228 -3.50 11.70 4.67
CA HIS A 228 -3.91 11.35 6.02
C HIS A 228 -3.91 9.84 6.24
N ILE A 229 -4.56 9.08 5.35
CA ILE A 229 -4.62 7.62 5.47
C ILE A 229 -3.23 6.99 5.35
N HIS A 230 -2.36 7.51 4.47
CA HIS A 230 -0.98 7.06 4.38
C HIS A 230 -0.19 7.30 5.67
N ARG A 231 -0.36 8.48 6.31
CA ARG A 231 0.28 8.78 7.60
C ARG A 231 -0.20 7.81 8.67
N VAL A 232 -1.52 7.73 8.87
CA VAL A 232 -2.11 6.84 9.89
C VAL A 232 -1.68 5.40 9.66
N THR A 233 -1.69 4.92 8.42
CA THR A 233 -1.31 3.55 8.09
C THR A 233 0.16 3.25 8.41
N LEU A 234 1.08 4.19 8.11
CA LEU A 234 2.49 4.03 8.45
C LEU A 234 2.74 4.10 9.96
N GLU A 235 2.04 5.00 10.66
CA GLU A 235 2.12 5.13 12.11
C GLU A 235 1.64 3.86 12.82
N GLN A 236 0.46 3.33 12.45
CA GLN A 236 -0.06 2.11 13.05
C GLN A 236 0.83 0.90 12.76
N PHE A 237 1.41 0.82 11.56
CA PHE A 237 2.39 -0.23 11.29
C PHE A 237 3.64 -0.07 12.17
N SER A 238 4.18 1.15 12.31
CA SER A 238 5.30 1.43 13.21
C SER A 238 5.01 1.06 14.66
N LEU A 239 3.82 1.39 15.17
CA LEU A 239 3.38 1.04 16.53
C LEU A 239 3.26 -0.48 16.72
N ALA A 240 2.71 -1.19 15.73
CA ALA A 240 2.63 -2.64 15.74
C ALA A 240 4.02 -3.30 15.75
N VAL A 241 4.99 -2.76 14.99
CA VAL A 241 6.39 -3.23 15.04
C VAL A 241 6.99 -2.98 16.43
N GLY A 242 6.76 -1.81 17.02
CA GLY A 242 7.24 -1.48 18.37
C GLY A 242 6.65 -2.38 19.47
N SER A 243 5.41 -2.84 19.27
CA SER A 243 4.68 -3.69 20.22
C SER A 243 4.90 -5.20 19.99
N CYS A 244 5.70 -5.58 18.98
CA CYS A 244 5.95 -6.97 18.66
C CYS A 244 6.86 -7.63 19.73
N PRO A 245 6.40 -8.67 20.44
CA PRO A 245 7.15 -9.27 21.53
C PRO A 245 8.31 -10.15 21.05
N VAL A 246 8.22 -10.70 19.84
CA VAL A 246 9.21 -11.60 19.24
C VAL A 246 10.21 -10.77 18.44
N ARG A 247 11.49 -10.80 18.85
CA ARG A 247 12.54 -9.94 18.27
C ARG A 247 12.82 -10.24 16.79
N GLU A 248 12.76 -11.51 16.40
CA GLU A 248 12.94 -11.95 15.02
C GLU A 248 11.83 -11.41 14.12
N ASP A 249 10.58 -11.48 14.58
CA ASP A 249 9.42 -10.99 13.84
C ASP A 249 9.36 -9.46 13.85
N GLN A 250 9.77 -8.81 14.93
CA GLN A 250 9.94 -7.36 14.98
C GLN A 250 10.94 -6.88 13.91
N THR A 251 12.09 -7.56 13.79
CA THR A 251 13.12 -7.23 12.79
C THR A 251 12.58 -7.40 11.37
N LEU A 252 11.85 -8.50 11.13
CA LEU A 252 11.19 -8.78 9.86
C LEU A 252 10.15 -7.70 9.51
N LEU A 253 9.22 -7.41 10.43
CA LEU A 253 8.18 -6.40 10.26
C LEU A 253 8.78 -5.00 10.05
N MET A 254 9.89 -4.68 10.71
CA MET A 254 10.60 -3.41 10.52
C MET A 254 11.07 -3.23 9.07
N LYS A 255 11.59 -4.28 8.42
CA LYS A 255 11.98 -4.21 6.99
C LYS A 255 10.79 -3.87 6.11
N PHE A 256 9.64 -4.50 6.34
CA PHE A 256 8.41 -4.24 5.60
C PHE A 256 7.81 -2.86 5.91
N CYS A 257 7.91 -2.39 7.16
CA CYS A 257 7.49 -1.05 7.56
C CYS A 257 8.33 0.03 6.86
N LEU A 258 9.65 -0.13 6.83
CA LEU A 258 10.55 0.75 6.06
C LEU A 258 10.24 0.71 4.57
N LEU A 259 9.98 -0.48 4.01
CA LEU A 259 9.59 -0.62 2.61
C LEU A 259 8.28 0.12 2.30
N TYR A 260 7.27 -0.02 3.16
CA TYR A 260 6.00 0.68 3.02
C TYR A 260 6.18 2.21 3.09
N GLY A 261 6.87 2.73 4.11
CA GLY A 261 7.12 4.17 4.21
C GLY A 261 7.94 4.71 3.03
N THR A 262 8.96 3.96 2.58
CA THR A 262 9.78 4.34 1.43
C THR A 262 8.97 4.34 0.13
N LYS A 263 8.06 3.37 -0.07
CA LYS A 263 7.10 3.33 -1.19
C LYS A 263 6.28 4.62 -1.22
N LEU A 264 5.68 5.01 -0.10
CA LEU A 264 4.84 6.21 0.00
C LEU A 264 5.60 7.49 -0.37
N VAL A 265 6.81 7.66 0.18
CA VAL A 265 7.64 8.84 -0.12
C VAL A 265 8.11 8.85 -1.58
N PHE A 266 8.45 7.67 -2.12
CA PHE A 266 8.88 7.54 -3.50
C PHE A 266 7.75 7.84 -4.51
N GLN A 267 6.53 7.38 -4.25
CA GLN A 267 5.36 7.63 -5.10
C GLN A 267 5.09 9.13 -5.25
N GLU A 268 5.24 9.88 -4.16
CA GLU A 268 4.95 11.32 -4.09
C GLU A 268 6.21 12.20 -4.22
N ARG A 269 7.32 11.64 -4.72
CA ARG A 269 8.63 12.33 -4.76
C ARG A 269 8.61 13.68 -5.47
N ALA A 270 7.78 13.82 -6.51
CA ALA A 270 7.65 15.08 -7.24
C ALA A 270 7.09 16.18 -6.33
N TRP A 271 6.02 15.86 -5.59
CA TRP A 271 5.43 16.76 -4.60
C TRP A 271 6.45 17.15 -3.52
N TYR A 272 7.22 16.19 -3.00
CA TYR A 272 8.25 16.50 -1.99
C TYR A 272 9.40 17.38 -2.52
N LEU A 273 9.76 17.23 -3.81
CA LEU A 273 10.75 18.08 -4.47
C LEU A 273 10.21 19.51 -4.67
N GLU A 274 8.96 19.66 -5.10
CA GLU A 274 8.27 20.96 -5.24
C GLU A 274 8.24 21.73 -3.91
N HIS A 275 8.04 21.01 -2.81
CA HIS A 275 7.99 21.58 -1.46
C HIS A 275 9.36 21.66 -0.79
N LYS A 276 10.45 21.35 -1.53
CA LYS A 276 11.84 21.38 -1.06
C LYS A 276 12.09 20.52 0.19
N TYR A 277 11.22 19.55 0.45
CA TYR A 277 11.39 18.57 1.51
C TYR A 277 12.48 17.56 1.12
N LEU A 278 12.47 17.13 -0.15
CA LEU A 278 13.57 16.37 -0.74
C LEU A 278 14.44 17.28 -1.60
N THR A 279 15.74 17.04 -1.55
CA THR A 279 16.70 17.47 -2.57
C THR A 279 16.80 16.40 -3.67
N PRO A 280 17.30 16.72 -4.88
CA PRO A 280 17.55 15.71 -5.92
C PRO A 280 18.40 14.53 -5.43
N ALA A 281 19.43 14.79 -4.62
CA ALA A 281 20.28 13.76 -4.04
C ALA A 281 19.50 12.83 -3.09
N SER A 282 18.72 13.41 -2.16
CA SER A 282 17.89 12.61 -1.25
C SER A 282 16.79 11.83 -2.00
N SER A 283 16.23 12.38 -3.09
CA SER A 283 15.27 11.65 -3.93
C SER A 283 15.91 10.45 -4.63
N VAL A 284 17.16 10.56 -5.07
CA VAL A 284 17.93 9.43 -5.60
C VAL A 284 18.21 8.40 -4.51
N GLN A 285 18.54 8.85 -3.30
CA GLN A 285 18.75 7.95 -2.16
C GLN A 285 17.49 7.16 -1.80
N ILE A 286 16.31 7.81 -1.74
CA ILE A 286 15.02 7.14 -1.51
C ILE A 286 14.74 6.11 -2.60
N ARG A 287 15.04 6.41 -3.87
CA ARG A 287 14.94 5.43 -4.96
C ARG A 287 15.85 4.22 -4.71
N SER A 288 17.13 4.44 -4.40
CA SER A 288 18.06 3.34 -4.14
C SER A 288 17.66 2.50 -2.93
N GLN A 289 17.14 3.14 -1.87
CA GLN A 289 16.62 2.45 -0.69
C GLN A 289 15.41 1.59 -1.01
N LEU A 290 14.47 2.08 -1.83
CA LEU A 290 13.33 1.29 -2.28
C LEU A 290 13.80 0.01 -2.99
N LEU A 291 14.74 0.13 -3.93
CA LEU A 291 15.29 -1.01 -4.67
C LEU A 291 15.95 -2.04 -3.74
N ASN A 292 16.78 -1.57 -2.81
CA ASN A 292 17.51 -2.42 -1.86
C ASN A 292 16.57 -3.09 -0.86
N LEU A 293 15.55 -2.39 -0.37
CA LEU A 293 14.55 -2.95 0.54
C LEU A 293 13.74 -4.04 -0.15
N CYS A 294 13.29 -3.82 -1.39
CA CYS A 294 12.59 -4.85 -2.16
C CYS A 294 13.45 -6.10 -2.38
N ASP A 295 14.74 -5.95 -2.71
CA ASP A 295 15.64 -7.10 -2.84
C ASP A 295 15.86 -7.80 -1.48
N SER A 296 16.00 -7.04 -0.39
CA SER A 296 16.21 -7.60 0.94
C SER A 296 15.01 -8.39 1.47
N VAL A 297 13.78 -7.98 1.18
CA VAL A 297 12.58 -8.64 1.72
C VAL A 297 12.08 -9.80 0.84
N LYS A 298 12.65 -10.00 -0.36
CA LYS A 298 12.18 -11.04 -1.29
C LYS A 298 12.32 -12.45 -0.69
N GLU A 299 13.42 -12.70 0.03
CA GLU A 299 13.69 -13.98 0.69
C GLU A 299 12.74 -14.21 1.87
N ASP A 300 12.40 -13.12 2.56
CA ASP A 300 11.52 -13.12 3.72
C ASP A 300 10.02 -13.23 3.33
N ALA A 301 9.68 -12.96 2.08
CA ALA A 301 8.29 -12.87 1.61
C ALA A 301 7.51 -14.17 1.82
N LEU A 302 8.13 -15.33 1.63
CA LEU A 302 7.48 -16.63 1.85
C LEU A 302 7.12 -16.85 3.33
N LYS A 303 7.99 -16.43 4.25
CA LYS A 303 7.74 -16.50 5.70
C LYS A 303 6.56 -15.63 6.10
N VAL A 304 6.46 -14.41 5.55
CA VAL A 304 5.31 -13.52 5.80
C VAL A 304 4.03 -14.11 5.23
N ILE A 305 4.09 -14.64 4.01
CA ILE A 305 2.89 -15.14 3.34
C ILE A 305 2.35 -16.41 4.00
N SER A 306 3.22 -17.28 4.52
CA SER A 306 2.77 -18.42 5.33
C SER A 306 2.15 -17.98 6.66
N ALA A 307 2.63 -16.87 7.26
CA ALA A 307 2.09 -16.34 8.51
C ALA A 307 0.66 -15.81 8.40
N PHE A 308 0.16 -15.48 7.20
CA PHE A 308 -1.26 -15.20 6.99
C PHE A 308 -2.16 -16.42 7.26
N ASN A 309 -1.57 -17.63 7.32
CA ASN A 309 -2.25 -18.88 7.66
C ASN A 309 -3.54 -19.12 6.87
N ILE A 310 -3.53 -18.75 5.58
CA ILE A 310 -4.68 -18.94 4.70
C ILE A 310 -4.85 -20.45 4.44
N PRO A 311 -6.01 -21.05 4.79
CA PRO A 311 -6.23 -22.47 4.59
C PRO A 311 -6.04 -22.88 3.13
N HIS A 312 -5.44 -24.05 2.89
CA HIS A 312 -5.26 -24.58 1.53
C HIS A 312 -6.60 -24.75 0.78
N SER A 313 -7.67 -25.06 1.52
CA SER A 313 -9.05 -25.12 1.01
C SER A 313 -9.62 -23.76 0.57
N SER A 314 -8.95 -22.64 0.86
CA SER A 314 -9.40 -21.32 0.41
C SER A 314 -8.69 -20.87 -0.86
N ILE A 315 -7.47 -21.38 -1.11
CA ILE A 315 -6.62 -20.94 -2.23
C ILE A 315 -7.05 -21.62 -3.54
N HIS A 316 -7.24 -22.95 -3.55
CA HIS A 316 -7.69 -23.74 -4.73
C HIS A 316 -7.08 -23.31 -6.08
N ALA A 317 -5.78 -22.98 -6.11
CA ALA A 317 -5.09 -22.54 -7.32
C ALA A 317 -3.89 -23.46 -7.61
N PRO A 318 -3.87 -24.14 -8.77
CA PRO A 318 -2.76 -25.01 -9.20
C PRO A 318 -1.41 -24.33 -9.18
N ILE A 319 -1.33 -23.08 -9.62
CA ILE A 319 -0.08 -22.32 -9.63
C ILE A 319 0.49 -22.13 -8.21
N ALA A 320 -0.35 -22.15 -7.18
CA ALA A 320 0.08 -22.09 -5.78
C ALA A 320 0.46 -23.45 -5.17
N GLY A 321 0.63 -24.49 -6.00
CA GLY A 321 1.02 -25.83 -5.56
C GLY A 321 -0.15 -26.68 -5.03
N ILE A 322 -1.39 -26.22 -5.21
CA ILE A 322 -2.58 -26.91 -4.70
C ILE A 322 -3.27 -27.67 -5.83
N PRO A 323 -3.41 -29.00 -5.74
CA PRO A 323 -3.98 -29.77 -6.82
C PRO A 323 -5.40 -29.38 -7.16
N ASN A 324 -5.66 -29.20 -8.46
CA ASN A 324 -6.99 -29.14 -9.02
C ASN A 324 -7.17 -30.33 -9.98
N PRO A 325 -7.97 -31.35 -9.60
CA PRO A 325 -8.21 -32.52 -10.45
C PRO A 325 -8.77 -32.17 -11.82
N ARG A 326 -9.52 -31.07 -11.93
CA ARG A 326 -10.11 -30.60 -13.19
C ARG A 326 -9.12 -29.84 -14.08
N ALA A 327 -7.93 -29.53 -13.56
CA ALA A 327 -6.94 -28.68 -14.19
C ALA A 327 -5.50 -29.12 -13.89
N ALA A 328 -5.21 -30.42 -14.03
CA ALA A 328 -3.87 -30.96 -13.79
C ALA A 328 -2.79 -30.32 -14.69
N TRP A 329 -3.18 -29.80 -15.86
CA TRP A 329 -2.31 -29.06 -16.77
C TRP A 329 -1.88 -27.68 -16.24
N ALA A 330 -2.63 -27.11 -15.29
CA ALA A 330 -2.39 -25.77 -14.76
C ALA A 330 -1.34 -25.73 -13.63
N PHE A 331 -0.70 -26.86 -13.33
CA PHE A 331 0.37 -26.96 -12.34
C PHE A 331 1.70 -26.40 -12.83
N TYR A 332 2.46 -25.79 -11.91
CA TYR A 332 3.86 -25.49 -12.15
C TYR A 332 4.74 -25.75 -10.90
N PRO A 333 5.80 -26.59 -10.99
CA PRO A 333 6.18 -27.43 -12.14
C PRO A 333 5.14 -28.54 -12.42
N PRO A 334 5.19 -29.21 -13.59
CA PRO A 334 4.29 -30.33 -13.88
C PRO A 334 4.35 -31.37 -12.76
N PRO A 335 3.22 -32.02 -12.40
CA PRO A 335 3.24 -33.07 -11.40
C PRO A 335 4.24 -34.15 -11.82
N GLN A 336 5.13 -34.54 -10.92
CA GLN A 336 6.00 -35.70 -11.15
C GLN A 336 5.10 -36.92 -11.38
N PRO A 337 5.34 -37.74 -12.41
CA PRO A 337 4.60 -38.98 -12.56
C PRO A 337 4.81 -39.79 -11.29
N GLN A 338 3.73 -40.09 -10.57
CA GLN A 338 3.77 -41.20 -9.62
C GLN A 338 4.20 -42.41 -10.44
N GLU A 339 5.23 -43.14 -9.99
CA GLU A 339 5.61 -44.43 -10.57
C GLU A 339 4.46 -45.41 -10.37
N GLN A 340 3.43 -45.31 -11.19
CA GLN A 340 2.45 -46.36 -11.40
C GLN A 340 3.07 -47.28 -12.45
N SER A 341 3.30 -48.51 -12.01
CA SER A 341 3.78 -49.65 -12.78
C SER A 341 3.37 -49.59 -14.26
N LYS A 342 4.37 -49.66 -15.13
CA LYS A 342 4.21 -49.82 -16.58
C LYS A 342 3.23 -50.96 -16.90
N SER A 343 2.03 -50.62 -17.37
CA SER A 343 1.32 -51.44 -18.35
C SER A 343 0.21 -50.66 -19.05
N ALA A 344 0.26 -50.71 -20.38
CA ALA A 344 -0.78 -50.43 -21.36
C ALA A 344 -0.94 -48.99 -21.90
N GLY A 345 -0.77 -48.88 -23.23
CA GLY A 345 -1.56 -47.97 -24.06
C GLY A 345 -0.79 -46.89 -24.82
N LYS A 346 -0.35 -47.20 -26.05
CA LYS A 346 -0.02 -46.20 -27.09
C LYS A 346 -1.23 -45.28 -27.32
N GLY A 347 -1.04 -43.96 -27.32
CA GLY A 347 -2.07 -43.03 -27.79
C GLY A 347 -1.73 -41.54 -27.69
N MET A 348 -1.52 -40.94 -28.86
CA MET A 348 -1.57 -39.50 -29.22
C MET A 348 -0.50 -38.55 -28.66
N ASP A 349 0.39 -38.18 -29.58
CA ASP A 349 1.38 -37.11 -29.50
C ASP A 349 0.68 -35.74 -29.53
N HIS A 350 0.49 -35.12 -28.37
CA HIS A 350 0.16 -33.70 -28.29
C HIS A 350 1.44 -32.88 -28.17
N GLN A 351 1.97 -32.44 -29.30
CA GLN A 351 3.00 -31.41 -29.35
C GLN A 351 2.51 -30.14 -28.62
N ARG A 352 3.15 -29.83 -27.49
CA ARG A 352 3.01 -28.51 -26.85
C ARG A 352 3.54 -27.44 -27.82
N PRO A 353 2.84 -26.32 -28.02
CA PRO A 353 3.42 -25.19 -28.74
C PRO A 353 4.60 -24.64 -27.93
N LYS A 354 5.81 -24.74 -28.47
CA LYS A 354 6.98 -24.01 -27.99
C LYS A 354 6.77 -22.54 -28.34
N PHE A 355 6.21 -21.76 -27.42
CA PHE A 355 6.27 -20.30 -27.52
C PHE A 355 7.69 -19.84 -27.19
N GLY A 356 8.56 -19.88 -28.21
CA GLY A 356 9.84 -19.19 -28.21
C GLY A 356 9.59 -17.72 -28.51
N ALA A 357 9.29 -16.92 -27.50
CA ALA A 357 9.54 -15.49 -27.59
C ALA A 357 11.04 -15.28 -27.40
N LYS A 358 11.78 -15.19 -28.52
CA LYS A 358 13.10 -14.54 -28.53
C LYS A 358 12.83 -13.03 -28.43
N LEU A 359 13.12 -12.46 -27.27
CA LEU A 359 13.46 -11.04 -27.12
C LEU A 359 14.98 -10.97 -26.93
#